data_AF-A0A4R0D8G4-F1
#
_entry.id   AF-A0A4R0D8G4-F1
#
_cell.length_a   1.000
_cell.length_b   1.000
_cell.length_c   1.000
_cell.angle_alpha   90.00
_cell.angle_beta   90.00
_cell.angle_gamma   90.00
#
_symmetry.space_group_name_H-M   'P 1'
#
loop_
_entity.id
_entity.type
_entity.pdbx_description
1 polymer ?
#
loop_
_entity_poly.entity_id
_entity_poly.type
_entity_poly.pdbx_seq_one_letter_code
_entity_poly.pdbx_strand_id
1 'polypeptide(L)'
;MKLYYSPGACSLAAHIILNEVNVDFDIERVDLKTHKTEKGADYYEINPKGYVPALEINPGLILTENVALLPFLAQQDPKQDLIPPSGLGRAKVLEWLGYLNSELHDAYSVFFGAPLDAEAKEKAYAEIDRLLTYIDQAIASSDHEYLVDDNFGPADAYLFVITNWSNYIEHDLTPYSHVVEIRNKVAARQSVQIAMRDEGLIP
;
A
#
# COMPACT_ATOMS: atom_id res chain seq x y z
N MET A 1 0.36 11.69 -15.44
CA MET A 1 0.64 11.85 -13.99
C MET A 1 2.07 11.45 -13.70
N LYS A 2 2.67 11.82 -12.56
CA LYS A 2 3.96 11.27 -12.12
C LYS A 2 3.91 10.81 -10.67
N LEU A 3 4.31 9.57 -10.40
CA LEU A 3 4.43 9.01 -9.05
C LEU A 3 5.87 9.12 -8.55
N TYR A 4 6.06 9.80 -7.42
CA TYR A 4 7.29 9.76 -6.64
C TYR A 4 7.23 8.59 -5.66
N TYR A 5 8.19 7.67 -5.75
CA TYR A 5 8.15 6.38 -5.05
C TYR A 5 9.53 5.97 -4.50
N SER A 6 9.55 5.02 -3.57
CA SER A 6 10.76 4.28 -3.18
C SER A 6 10.49 2.77 -3.33
N PRO A 7 11.41 1.98 -3.91
CA PRO A 7 11.22 0.55 -4.13
C PRO A 7 10.76 -0.20 -2.88
N GLY A 8 9.63 -0.89 -2.98
CA GLY A 8 9.06 -1.72 -1.90
C GLY A 8 8.43 -0.95 -0.74
N ALA A 9 8.45 0.37 -0.78
CA ALA A 9 7.78 1.20 0.23
C ALA A 9 6.26 1.22 0.02
N CYS A 10 5.55 1.94 0.88
CA CYS A 10 4.09 2.06 0.82
C CYS A 10 3.57 2.69 -0.49
N SER A 11 4.44 3.35 -1.25
CA SER A 11 4.15 3.87 -2.59
C SER A 11 3.85 2.79 -3.62
N LEU A 12 4.28 1.54 -3.40
CA LEU A 12 3.96 0.41 -4.28
C LEU A 12 2.44 0.22 -4.42
N ALA A 13 1.65 0.54 -3.40
CA ALA A 13 0.19 0.44 -3.48
C ALA A 13 -0.38 1.39 -4.54
N ALA A 14 0.13 2.63 -4.58
CA ALA A 14 -0.27 3.61 -5.60
C ALA A 14 0.17 3.18 -7.00
N HIS A 15 1.37 2.62 -7.10
CA HIS A 15 1.92 2.12 -8.35
C HIS A 15 1.10 0.94 -8.91
N ILE A 16 0.65 0.03 -8.04
CA ILE A 16 -0.25 -1.07 -8.39
C ILE A 16 -1.56 -0.51 -8.95
N ILE A 17 -2.22 0.42 -8.24
CA ILE A 17 -3.50 0.97 -8.68
C ILE A 17 -3.36 1.75 -10.00
N LEU A 18 -2.28 2.50 -10.21
CA LEU A 18 -2.00 3.18 -11.48
C LEU A 18 -1.92 2.19 -12.66
N ASN A 19 -1.25 1.06 -12.47
CA ASN A 19 -1.19 0.00 -13.47
C ASN A 19 -2.55 -0.69 -13.67
N GLU A 20 -3.32 -0.87 -12.59
CA GLU A 20 -4.65 -1.49 -12.63
C GLU A 20 -5.66 -0.66 -13.44
N VAL A 21 -5.65 0.67 -13.27
CA VAL A 21 -6.53 1.57 -14.04
C VAL A 21 -6.04 1.83 -15.46
N ASN A 22 -4.84 1.33 -15.82
CA ASN A 22 -4.26 1.39 -17.15
C ASN A 22 -4.25 2.81 -17.75
N VAL A 23 -3.73 3.76 -16.98
CA VAL A 23 -3.54 5.17 -17.36
C VAL A 23 -2.07 5.45 -17.65
N ASP A 24 -1.77 6.49 -18.41
CA ASP A 24 -0.40 6.93 -18.65
C ASP A 24 0.16 7.69 -17.43
N PHE A 25 1.29 7.21 -16.90
CA PHE A 25 2.03 7.86 -15.84
C PHE A 25 3.54 7.62 -15.95
N ASP A 26 4.31 8.56 -15.40
CA ASP A 26 5.73 8.39 -15.15
C ASP A 26 5.97 7.99 -13.70
N ILE A 27 7.12 7.37 -13.42
CA ILE A 27 7.61 7.17 -12.06
C ILE A 27 8.94 7.90 -11.88
N GLU A 28 9.21 8.37 -10.67
CA GLU A 28 10.50 8.96 -10.32
C GLU A 28 10.92 8.49 -8.93
N ARG A 29 12.07 7.80 -8.88
CA ARG A 29 12.56 7.22 -7.62
C ARG A 29 13.03 8.31 -6.66
N VAL A 30 12.73 8.16 -5.39
CA VAL A 30 13.19 9.00 -4.28
C VAL A 30 14.06 8.19 -3.33
N ASP A 31 15.24 8.68 -3.02
CA ASP A 31 16.04 8.18 -1.90
C ASP A 31 15.56 8.85 -0.61
N LEU A 32 14.83 8.10 0.23
CA LEU A 32 14.27 8.59 1.48
C LEU A 32 15.33 8.88 2.57
N LYS A 33 16.57 8.42 2.41
CA LYS A 33 17.66 8.77 3.36
C LYS A 33 18.25 10.13 3.04
N THR A 34 18.36 10.47 1.76
CA THR A 34 18.94 11.75 1.32
C THR A 34 17.89 12.78 0.93
N HIS A 35 16.62 12.39 0.85
CA HIS A 35 15.49 13.17 0.34
C HIS A 35 15.79 13.80 -1.03
N LYS A 36 16.39 13.00 -1.93
CA LYS A 36 16.65 13.39 -3.31
C LYS A 36 15.90 12.50 -4.28
N THR A 37 15.38 13.09 -5.36
CA THR A 37 14.90 12.31 -6.50
C THR A 37 16.09 11.73 -7.28
N GLU A 38 15.86 10.72 -8.12
CA GLU A 38 16.90 10.15 -8.99
C GLU A 38 17.45 11.16 -10.01
N LYS A 39 16.73 12.25 -10.27
CA LYS A 39 17.18 13.39 -11.09
C LYS A 39 17.94 14.45 -10.27
N GLY A 40 18.11 14.22 -8.97
CA GLY A 40 18.87 15.07 -8.06
C GLY A 40 18.11 16.26 -7.47
N ALA A 41 16.79 16.35 -7.69
CA ALA A 41 15.96 17.40 -7.09
C ALA A 41 15.82 17.19 -5.58
N ASP A 42 15.69 18.29 -4.82
CA ASP A 42 15.32 18.24 -3.41
C ASP A 42 13.85 17.80 -3.28
N TYR A 43 13.62 16.66 -2.63
CA TYR A 43 12.29 16.10 -2.51
C TYR A 43 11.38 16.90 -1.57
N TYR A 44 11.94 17.67 -0.63
CA TYR A 44 11.13 18.53 0.24
C TYR A 44 10.45 19.68 -0.51
N GLU A 45 11.02 20.10 -1.65
CA GLU A 45 10.39 21.10 -2.53
C GLU A 45 9.17 20.52 -3.28
N ILE A 46 9.09 19.19 -3.39
CA ILE A 46 7.97 18.48 -4.04
C ILE A 46 6.93 18.07 -3.00
N ASN A 47 7.36 17.38 -1.94
CA ASN A 47 6.54 17.00 -0.81
C ASN A 47 7.22 17.45 0.49
N PRO A 48 6.77 18.55 1.12
CA PRO A 48 7.34 19.05 2.37
C PRO A 48 7.31 18.05 3.53
N LYS A 49 6.47 17.01 3.46
CA LYS A 49 6.43 15.93 4.45
C LYS A 49 7.59 14.94 4.31
N GLY A 50 8.29 14.93 3.18
CA GLY A 50 9.44 14.06 2.93
C GLY A 50 9.12 12.58 2.69
N TYR A 51 7.85 12.18 2.73
CA TYR A 51 7.41 10.79 2.56
C TYR A 51 6.94 10.48 1.13
N VAL A 52 6.97 9.20 0.78
CA VAL A 52 6.27 8.64 -0.39
C VAL A 52 4.99 7.92 0.08
N PRO A 53 3.97 7.73 -0.78
CA PRO A 53 3.88 8.27 -2.13
C PRO A 53 3.56 9.77 -2.19
N ALA A 54 4.01 10.39 -3.27
CA ALA A 54 3.48 11.65 -3.75
C ALA A 54 3.14 11.52 -5.24
N LEU A 55 1.95 11.95 -5.63
CA LEU A 55 1.47 11.91 -7.00
C LEU A 55 1.34 13.34 -7.53
N GLU A 56 2.11 13.67 -8.56
CA GLU A 56 1.91 14.87 -9.35
C GLU A 56 0.80 14.60 -10.38
N ILE A 57 -0.39 15.10 -10.07
CA ILE A 57 -1.59 14.91 -10.89
C ILE A 57 -1.47 15.78 -12.16
N ASN A 58 -1.06 17.03 -11.96
CA ASN A 58 -0.75 18.04 -12.98
C ASN A 58 0.52 18.80 -12.55
N PRO A 59 1.21 19.51 -13.46
CA PRO A 59 2.42 20.26 -13.10
C PRO A 59 2.23 21.13 -11.85
N GLY A 60 2.96 20.81 -10.78
CA GLY A 60 2.90 21.51 -9.48
C GLY A 60 1.70 21.18 -8.58
N LEU A 61 0.79 20.31 -8.99
CA LEU A 61 -0.34 19.85 -8.17
C LEU A 61 -0.05 18.46 -7.61
N ILE A 62 0.36 18.42 -6.34
CA ILE A 62 0.76 17.20 -5.63
C ILE A 62 -0.36 16.69 -4.72
N LEU A 63 -0.73 15.42 -4.86
CA LEU A 63 -1.55 14.66 -3.91
C LEU A 63 -0.68 13.67 -3.15
N THR A 64 -0.92 13.54 -1.86
CA THR A 64 -0.16 12.68 -0.94
C THR A 64 -1.13 11.89 -0.07
N GLU A 65 -0.61 10.97 0.76
CA GLU A 65 -1.36 10.06 1.63
C GLU A 65 -2.10 8.96 0.88
N ASN A 66 -1.76 7.69 1.13
CA ASN A 66 -2.43 6.56 0.49
C ASN A 66 -3.94 6.54 0.71
N VAL A 67 -4.42 6.96 1.89
CA VAL A 67 -5.86 7.01 2.21
C VAL A 67 -6.62 7.98 1.30
N ALA A 68 -5.97 9.02 0.78
CA ALA A 68 -6.55 9.96 -0.19
C ALA A 68 -6.25 9.56 -1.64
N LEU A 69 -5.01 9.14 -1.89
CA LEU A 69 -4.46 8.88 -3.21
C LEU A 69 -5.05 7.60 -3.83
N LEU A 70 -5.14 6.50 -3.09
CA LEU A 70 -5.62 5.22 -3.64
C LEU A 70 -7.09 5.29 -4.08
N PRO A 71 -8.03 5.87 -3.30
CA PRO A 71 -9.39 6.09 -3.77
C PRO A 71 -9.48 7.03 -4.97
N PHE A 72 -8.65 8.08 -5.01
CA PHE A 72 -8.63 9.02 -6.13
C PHE A 72 -8.20 8.34 -7.44
N LEU A 73 -7.17 7.48 -7.37
CA LEU A 73 -6.72 6.70 -8.52
C LEU A 73 -7.75 5.67 -8.96
N ALA A 74 -8.31 4.89 -8.02
CA ALA A 74 -9.28 3.85 -8.35
C ALA A 74 -10.57 4.42 -8.98
N GLN A 75 -10.93 5.68 -8.71
CA GLN A 75 -12.03 6.36 -9.40
C GLN A 75 -11.78 6.62 -10.89
N GLN A 76 -10.54 6.49 -11.37
CA GLN A 76 -10.22 6.60 -12.80
C GLN A 76 -10.56 5.32 -13.57
N ASP A 77 -10.90 4.21 -12.89
CA ASP A 77 -11.40 3.01 -13.54
C ASP A 77 -12.75 3.29 -14.22
N PRO A 78 -12.83 3.21 -15.56
CA PRO A 78 -14.07 3.48 -16.28
C PRO A 78 -15.20 2.49 -15.94
N LYS A 79 -14.86 1.29 -15.43
CA LYS A 79 -15.84 0.28 -15.02
C LYS A 79 -16.38 0.50 -13.61
N GLN A 80 -15.66 1.25 -12.78
CA GLN A 80 -15.95 1.45 -11.36
C GLN A 80 -15.94 0.14 -10.56
N ASP A 81 -15.17 -0.85 -11.02
CA ASP A 81 -15.02 -2.15 -10.36
C ASP A 81 -14.08 -2.03 -9.15
N LEU A 82 -13.09 -1.13 -9.20
CA LEU A 82 -12.08 -1.00 -8.13
C LEU A 82 -12.58 -0.31 -6.87
N ILE A 83 -13.52 0.62 -7.00
CA ILE A 83 -14.09 1.35 -5.87
C ILE A 83 -15.49 1.86 -6.21
N PRO A 84 -16.49 1.63 -5.34
CA PRO A 84 -17.80 2.24 -5.54
C PRO A 84 -17.73 3.77 -5.56
N PRO A 85 -18.51 4.44 -6.43
CA PRO A 85 -18.47 5.90 -6.55
C PRO A 85 -19.01 6.59 -5.30
N SER A 86 -19.91 5.95 -4.56
CA SER A 86 -20.54 6.48 -3.34
C SER A 86 -21.18 5.37 -2.50
N GLY A 87 -21.77 5.73 -1.36
CA GLY A 87 -22.55 4.81 -0.52
C GLY A 87 -21.70 3.96 0.43
N LEU A 88 -22.32 2.92 0.99
CA LEU A 88 -21.73 2.11 2.06
C LEU A 88 -20.48 1.35 1.59
N GLY A 89 -20.48 0.78 0.38
CA GLY A 89 -19.30 0.09 -0.15
C GLY A 89 -18.07 1.01 -0.22
N ARG A 90 -18.25 2.25 -0.69
CA ARG A 90 -17.17 3.26 -0.66
C ARG A 90 -16.72 3.56 0.77
N ALA A 91 -17.66 3.72 1.70
CA ALA A 91 -17.33 3.96 3.10
C ALA A 91 -16.54 2.79 3.71
N LYS A 92 -16.85 1.54 3.35
CA LYS A 92 -16.12 0.34 3.77
C LYS A 92 -14.70 0.28 3.21
N VAL A 93 -14.48 0.68 1.95
CA VAL A 93 -13.12 0.84 1.42
C VAL A 93 -12.33 1.88 2.22
N LEU A 94 -12.94 3.03 2.52
CA LEU A 94 -12.27 4.08 3.30
C LEU A 94 -12.01 3.67 4.75
N GLU A 95 -12.92 2.89 5.37
CA GLU A 95 -12.73 2.30 6.70
C GLU A 95 -11.51 1.39 6.72
N TRP A 96 -11.40 0.47 5.76
CA TRP A 96 -10.24 -0.41 5.64
C TRP A 96 -8.95 0.36 5.37
N LEU A 97 -8.95 1.33 4.45
CA LEU A 97 -7.77 2.15 4.20
C LEU A 97 -7.34 2.93 5.45
N GLY A 98 -8.30 3.46 6.21
CA GLY A 98 -8.05 4.11 7.49
C GLY A 98 -7.38 3.16 8.48
N TYR A 99 -7.96 1.99 8.70
CA TYR A 99 -7.44 0.97 9.61
C TYR A 99 -6.05 0.47 9.20
N LEU A 100 -5.87 0.13 7.92
CA LEU A 100 -4.57 -0.30 7.39
C LEU A 100 -3.51 0.79 7.53
N ASN A 101 -3.88 2.07 7.40
CA ASN A 101 -2.94 3.17 7.53
C ASN A 101 -2.57 3.48 8.99
N SER A 102 -3.55 3.60 9.88
CA SER A 102 -3.29 4.05 11.26
C SER A 102 -2.87 2.94 12.20
N GLU A 103 -3.18 1.69 11.88
CA GLU A 103 -2.89 0.55 12.74
C GLU A 103 -1.79 -0.31 12.12
N LEU A 104 -2.07 -0.94 10.97
CA LEU A 104 -1.18 -1.95 10.41
C LEU A 104 0.12 -1.32 9.89
N HIS A 105 0.04 -0.28 9.06
CA HIS A 105 1.22 0.40 8.54
C HIS A 105 2.11 0.90 9.69
N ASP A 106 1.52 1.58 10.67
CA ASP A 106 2.27 2.13 11.82
C ASP A 106 2.95 1.03 12.65
N ALA A 107 2.28 -0.10 12.88
CA ALA A 107 2.85 -1.25 13.58
C ALA A 107 4.11 -1.80 12.87
N TYR A 108 4.11 -1.85 11.53
CA TYR A 108 5.29 -2.25 10.76
C TYR A 108 6.36 -1.15 10.71
N SER A 109 5.98 0.12 10.62
CA SER A 109 6.90 1.25 10.49
C SER A 109 7.94 1.33 11.61
N VAL A 110 7.60 0.85 12.80
CA VAL A 110 8.52 0.79 13.95
C VAL A 110 9.82 0.03 13.63
N PHE A 111 9.75 -1.00 12.77
CA PHE A 111 10.93 -1.79 12.38
C PHE A 111 11.87 -1.09 11.39
N PHE A 112 11.41 -0.02 10.72
CA PHE A 112 12.18 0.72 9.72
C PHE A 112 12.77 2.03 10.25
N GLY A 113 12.51 2.34 11.53
CA GLY A 113 13.10 3.46 12.25
C GLY A 113 14.42 3.11 12.92
N ALA A 114 14.57 3.55 14.17
CA ALA A 114 15.74 3.23 14.97
C ALA A 114 15.78 1.72 15.30
N PRO A 115 16.97 1.11 15.44
CA PRO A 115 17.09 -0.28 15.85
C PRO A 115 16.36 -0.56 17.16
N LEU A 116 15.59 -1.65 17.18
CA LEU A 116 14.84 -2.10 18.35
C LEU A 116 15.70 -3.04 19.21
N ASP A 117 15.55 -2.94 20.54
CA ASP A 117 16.02 -3.99 21.44
C ASP A 117 15.07 -5.20 21.42
N ALA A 118 15.44 -6.27 22.11
CA ALA A 118 14.68 -7.52 22.10
C ALA A 118 13.25 -7.36 22.65
N GLU A 119 13.07 -6.58 23.71
CA GLU A 119 11.77 -6.38 24.34
C GLU A 119 10.84 -5.53 23.45
N ALA A 120 11.37 -4.46 22.86
CA ALA A 120 10.63 -3.64 21.91
C ALA A 120 10.25 -4.44 20.65
N LYS A 121 11.16 -5.30 20.17
CA LYS A 121 10.91 -6.19 19.02
C LYS A 121 9.78 -7.19 19.31
N GLU A 122 9.78 -7.81 20.49
CA GLU A 122 8.74 -8.74 20.92
C GLU A 122 7.36 -8.04 20.98
N LYS A 123 7.29 -6.84 21.58
CA LYS A 123 6.04 -6.06 21.63
C LYS A 123 5.54 -5.66 20.25
N ALA A 124 6.45 -5.26 19.35
CA ALA A 124 6.10 -4.87 18.00
C ALA A 124 5.53 -6.05 17.20
N TYR A 125 6.11 -7.25 17.30
CA TYR A 125 5.52 -8.45 16.69
C TYR A 125 4.16 -8.81 17.31
N ALA A 126 4.03 -8.77 18.63
CA ALA A 126 2.76 -9.06 19.30
C ALA A 126 1.63 -8.12 18.83
N GLU A 127 1.96 -6.85 18.55
CA GLU A 127 1.00 -5.91 17.99
C GLU A 127 0.63 -6.22 16.54
N ILE A 128 1.62 -6.54 15.69
CA ILE A 128 1.37 -7.00 14.32
C ILE A 128 0.47 -8.26 14.34
N ASP A 129 0.75 -9.21 15.23
CA ASP A 129 -0.01 -10.45 15.36
C ASP A 129 -1.46 -10.19 15.77
N ARG A 130 -1.68 -9.27 16.72
CA ARG A 130 -3.02 -8.86 17.15
C ARG A 130 -3.82 -8.27 15.98
N LEU A 131 -3.19 -7.38 15.20
CA LEU A 131 -3.83 -6.71 14.06
C LEU A 131 -4.12 -7.69 12.92
N LEU A 132 -3.17 -8.55 12.56
CA LEU A 132 -3.37 -9.55 11.52
C LEU A 132 -4.39 -10.61 11.92
N THR A 133 -4.46 -11.00 13.20
CA THR A 133 -5.52 -11.88 13.71
C THR A 133 -6.90 -11.28 13.47
N TYR A 134 -7.07 -9.98 13.74
CA TYR A 134 -8.33 -9.29 13.47
C TYR A 134 -8.66 -9.24 11.98
N ILE A 135 -7.68 -8.89 11.13
CA ILE A 135 -7.86 -8.81 9.68
C ILE A 135 -8.23 -10.19 9.12
N ASP A 136 -7.53 -11.24 9.54
CA ASP A 136 -7.78 -12.61 9.09
C ASP A 136 -9.19 -13.08 9.47
N GLN A 137 -9.64 -12.80 10.69
CA GLN A 137 -11.01 -13.09 11.14
C GLN A 137 -12.06 -12.28 10.38
N ALA A 138 -11.77 -11.02 10.06
CA ALA A 138 -12.68 -10.17 9.28
C ALA A 138 -12.84 -10.70 7.85
N ILE A 139 -11.76 -11.15 7.21
CA ILE A 139 -11.81 -11.82 5.91
C ILE A 139 -12.61 -13.13 6.01
N ALA A 140 -12.33 -13.97 7.01
CA ALA A 140 -13.01 -15.24 7.20
C ALA A 140 -14.53 -15.11 7.49
N SER A 141 -14.95 -13.96 8.00
CA SER A 141 -16.36 -13.68 8.31
C SER A 141 -17.12 -13.00 7.17
N SER A 142 -16.45 -12.79 6.03
CA SER A 142 -16.97 -12.15 4.84
C SER A 142 -17.21 -13.19 3.74
N ASP A 143 -18.25 -12.99 2.94
CA ASP A 143 -18.51 -13.79 1.73
C ASP A 143 -17.84 -13.17 0.46
N HIS A 144 -17.06 -12.10 0.64
CA HIS A 144 -16.39 -11.38 -0.45
C HIS A 144 -15.08 -12.05 -0.88
N GLU A 145 -14.77 -12.00 -2.18
CA GLU A 145 -13.49 -12.49 -2.72
C GLU A 145 -12.27 -11.66 -2.27
N TYR A 146 -12.49 -10.39 -1.94
CA TYR A 146 -11.51 -9.41 -1.47
C TYR A 146 -11.98 -8.72 -0.16
N LEU A 147 -11.23 -7.75 0.36
CA LEU A 147 -11.52 -7.13 1.67
C LEU A 147 -12.89 -6.46 1.79
N VAL A 148 -13.46 -5.99 0.68
CA VAL A 148 -14.71 -5.19 0.69
C VAL A 148 -15.79 -5.73 -0.23
N ASP A 149 -15.41 -6.30 -1.37
CA ASP A 149 -16.34 -6.75 -2.39
C ASP A 149 -15.72 -7.90 -3.19
N ASP A 150 -16.41 -8.40 -4.20
CA ASP A 150 -15.90 -9.48 -5.06
C ASP A 150 -14.83 -8.99 -6.05
N ASN A 151 -14.66 -7.67 -6.17
CA ASN A 151 -13.66 -7.03 -7.00
C ASN A 151 -12.45 -6.58 -6.20
N PHE A 152 -11.27 -6.72 -6.81
CA PHE A 152 -10.02 -6.18 -6.28
C PHE A 152 -10.09 -4.65 -6.17
N GLY A 153 -9.57 -4.08 -5.08
CA GLY A 153 -9.55 -2.63 -4.92
C GLY A 153 -8.36 -2.07 -4.12
N PRO A 154 -8.41 -0.76 -3.83
CA PRO A 154 -7.40 -0.03 -3.06
C PRO A 154 -6.97 -0.66 -1.75
N ALA A 155 -7.92 -1.20 -0.97
CA ALA A 155 -7.63 -1.79 0.32
C ALA A 155 -6.77 -3.06 0.19
N ASP A 156 -7.06 -3.88 -0.83
CA ASP A 156 -6.32 -5.12 -1.09
C ASP A 156 -4.88 -4.84 -1.53
N ALA A 157 -4.71 -3.86 -2.42
CA ALA A 157 -3.39 -3.39 -2.84
C ALA A 157 -2.58 -2.91 -1.62
N TYR A 158 -3.20 -2.17 -0.70
CA TYR A 158 -2.49 -1.64 0.45
C TYR A 158 -2.15 -2.72 1.48
N LEU A 159 -3.08 -3.63 1.78
CA LEU A 159 -2.83 -4.79 2.65
C LEU A 159 -1.69 -5.65 2.09
N PHE A 160 -1.70 -5.93 0.78
CA PHE A 160 -0.63 -6.69 0.13
C PHE A 160 0.74 -6.04 0.32
N VAL A 161 0.84 -4.72 0.12
CA VAL A 161 2.11 -4.00 0.25
C VAL A 161 2.61 -3.98 1.68
N ILE A 162 1.76 -3.66 2.67
CA ILE A 162 2.17 -3.63 4.08
C ILE A 162 2.64 -5.02 4.52
N THR A 163 1.91 -6.07 4.17
CA THR A 163 2.27 -7.46 4.55
C THR A 163 3.48 -8.01 3.78
N ASN A 164 3.91 -7.41 2.66
CA ASN A 164 5.19 -7.76 2.05
C ASN A 164 6.38 -7.38 2.93
N TRP A 165 6.20 -6.43 3.85
CA TRP A 165 7.24 -6.02 4.77
C TRP A 165 7.62 -7.11 5.77
N SER A 166 6.74 -8.08 6.02
CA SER A 166 7.02 -9.27 6.83
C SER A 166 8.27 -10.02 6.36
N ASN A 167 8.56 -10.01 5.06
CA ASN A 167 9.77 -10.63 4.52
C ASN A 167 11.06 -9.93 4.98
N TYR A 168 11.04 -8.61 5.12
CA TYR A 168 12.22 -7.84 5.55
C TYR A 168 12.42 -7.89 7.06
N ILE A 169 11.32 -8.01 7.81
CA ILE A 169 11.36 -8.06 9.27
C ILE A 169 11.31 -9.50 9.80
N GLU A 170 11.33 -10.51 8.94
CA GLU A 170 11.28 -11.94 9.29
C GLU A 170 10.06 -12.30 10.18
N HIS A 171 8.90 -11.70 9.88
CA HIS A 171 7.63 -12.01 10.54
C HIS A 171 6.88 -13.11 9.79
N ASP A 172 6.43 -14.15 10.50
CA ASP A 172 5.74 -15.29 9.89
C ASP A 172 4.26 -14.99 9.68
N LEU A 173 3.81 -15.07 8.43
CA LEU A 173 2.43 -14.86 8.04
C LEU A 173 1.60 -16.14 7.95
N THR A 174 2.21 -17.33 8.07
CA THR A 174 1.49 -18.61 7.93
C THR A 174 0.29 -18.80 8.89
N PRO A 175 0.26 -18.21 10.10
CA PRO A 175 -0.93 -18.30 10.96
C PRO A 175 -2.17 -17.57 10.42
N TYR A 176 -2.00 -16.64 9.47
CA TYR A 176 -3.08 -15.79 8.93
C TYR A 176 -3.46 -16.26 7.53
N SER A 177 -4.09 -17.44 7.45
CA SER A 177 -4.31 -18.15 6.19
C SER A 177 -5.16 -17.37 5.19
N HIS A 178 -6.17 -16.62 5.65
CA HIS A 178 -7.06 -15.83 4.78
C HIS A 178 -6.35 -14.57 4.28
N VAL A 179 -5.52 -13.95 5.12
CA VAL A 179 -4.61 -12.87 4.68
C VAL A 179 -3.65 -13.40 3.62
N VAL A 180 -3.03 -14.56 3.83
CA VAL A 180 -2.14 -15.20 2.86
C VAL A 180 -2.86 -15.51 1.55
N GLU A 181 -4.11 -15.97 1.60
CA GLU A 181 -4.92 -16.22 0.40
C GLU A 181 -5.16 -14.93 -0.40
N ILE A 182 -5.62 -13.85 0.24
CA ILE A 182 -5.79 -12.55 -0.42
C ILE A 182 -4.45 -12.09 -1.02
N ARG A 183 -3.36 -12.18 -0.26
CA ARG A 183 -2.02 -11.79 -0.75
C ARG A 183 -1.63 -12.55 -2.00
N ASN A 184 -1.88 -13.86 -2.05
CA ASN A 184 -1.59 -14.68 -3.23
C ASN A 184 -2.46 -14.28 -4.44
N LYS A 185 -3.76 -14.03 -4.22
CA LYS A 185 -4.67 -13.52 -5.27
C LYS A 185 -4.19 -12.17 -5.80
N VAL A 186 -3.80 -11.24 -4.93
CA VAL A 186 -3.28 -9.91 -5.30
C VAL A 186 -1.93 -10.03 -6.01
N ALA A 187 -1.01 -10.85 -5.50
CA ALA A 187 0.30 -11.07 -6.11
C ALA A 187 0.19 -11.58 -7.56
N ALA A 188 -0.80 -12.42 -7.86
CA ALA A 188 -1.00 -12.97 -9.19
C ALA A 188 -1.51 -11.96 -10.23
N ARG A 189 -1.94 -10.76 -9.82
CA ARG A 189 -2.46 -9.74 -10.74
C ARG A 189 -1.36 -9.17 -11.62
N GLN A 190 -1.69 -8.94 -12.90
CA GLN A 190 -0.74 -8.37 -13.86
C GLN A 190 -0.22 -6.98 -13.43
N SER A 191 -1.11 -6.12 -12.91
CA SER A 191 -0.78 -4.79 -12.40
C SER A 191 0.28 -4.85 -11.29
N VAL A 192 0.15 -5.82 -10.38
CA VAL A 192 1.10 -6.06 -9.29
C VAL A 192 2.43 -6.57 -9.83
N GLN A 193 2.40 -7.54 -10.73
CA GLN A 193 3.61 -8.08 -11.35
C GLN A 193 4.37 -7.02 -12.15
N ILE A 194 3.68 -6.08 -12.80
CA ILE A 194 4.32 -4.95 -13.50
C ILE A 194 4.98 -4.01 -12.48
N ALA A 195 4.21 -3.52 -11.50
CA ALA A 195 4.72 -2.59 -10.50
C ALA A 195 5.94 -3.16 -9.76
N MET A 196 5.89 -4.44 -9.33
CA MET A 196 7.01 -5.08 -8.64
C MET A 196 8.25 -5.25 -9.52
N ARG A 197 8.10 -5.48 -10.84
CA ARG A 197 9.23 -5.54 -11.79
C ARG A 197 9.84 -4.17 -12.03
N ASP A 198 9.01 -3.15 -12.23
CA ASP A 198 9.45 -1.78 -12.46
C ASP A 198 10.21 -1.21 -11.24
N GLU A 199 9.85 -1.66 -10.04
CA GLU A 199 10.58 -1.33 -8.79
C GLU A 199 11.78 -2.26 -8.51
N GLY A 200 12.03 -3.27 -9.34
CA GLY A 200 13.14 -4.21 -9.18
C GLY A 200 13.00 -5.18 -8.00
N LEU A 201 11.78 -5.45 -7.54
CA LEU A 201 11.48 -6.35 -6.42
C LEU A 201 11.38 -7.81 -6.85
N ILE A 202 11.12 -8.05 -8.14
CA ILE A 202 11.08 -9.38 -8.77
C ILE A 202 11.73 -9.32 -10.16
N PRO A 203 12.18 -10.47 -10.72
CA PRO A 203 12.85 -10.55 -12.03
C PRO A 203 12.00 -10.10 -13.22
#